data_AF-A0A1H7GY75-F1
#
_entry.id   AF-A0A1H7GY75-F1
#
_cell.length_a   1.000
_cell.length_b   1.000
_cell.length_c   1.000
_cell.angle_alpha   90.00
_cell.angle_beta   90.00
_cell.angle_gamma   90.00
#
_symmetry.space_group_name_H-M   'P 1'
#
loop_
_entity.id
_entity.type
_entity.pdbx_description
1 polymer ?
#
loop_
_entity_poly.entity_id
_entity_poly.type
_entity_poly.pdbx_seq_one_letter_code
_entity_poly.pdbx_strand_id
1 'polypeptide(L)'
;MDALKEITEEYFDRDYIYAEQSPKRELILQKIEDFLAQNPDFPSTFIACFHQQYPNWKTSDWSQFYASDLHRCFRILVEREQSDERYVFLISIFGFFAVYRMSLTKIGDRYVYGDLIFINNGENEFCDNVYETCMPQKFPWLDSQTLNTVIEELSARNPYHSILITYAKLLFTFHYNI
;
A
#
# COMPACT_ATOMS: atom_id res chain seq x y z
N MET A 1 -11.35 10.78 10.09
CA MET A 1 -10.36 11.84 9.77
C MET A 1 -9.38 12.02 10.93
N ASP A 2 -9.85 11.96 12.17
CA ASP A 2 -9.01 12.15 13.37
C ASP A 2 -7.89 11.10 13.51
N ALA A 3 -8.18 9.82 13.30
CA ALA A 3 -7.17 8.75 13.41
C ALA A 3 -5.99 8.88 12.44
N LEU A 4 -6.24 9.30 11.18
CA LEU A 4 -5.17 9.49 10.19
C LEU A 4 -4.29 10.69 10.50
N LYS A 5 -4.89 11.75 11.06
CA LYS A 5 -4.16 12.92 11.52
C LYS A 5 -3.29 12.59 12.73
N GLU A 6 -3.85 11.87 13.70
CA GLU A 6 -3.12 11.37 14.87
C GLU A 6 -1.92 10.51 14.45
N ILE A 7 -2.12 9.56 13.53
CA ILE A 7 -1.03 8.76 12.96
C ILE A 7 0.06 9.65 12.35
N THR A 8 -0.33 10.67 11.60
CA THR A 8 0.61 11.59 10.97
C THR A 8 1.44 12.33 12.02
N GLU A 9 0.79 12.87 13.05
CA GLU A 9 1.44 13.67 14.10
C GLU A 9 2.31 12.82 15.04
N GLU A 10 1.90 11.59 15.35
CA GLU A 10 2.58 10.71 16.31
C GLU A 10 3.74 9.93 15.66
N TYR A 11 3.56 9.44 14.42
CA TYR A 11 4.51 8.50 13.80
C TYR A 11 5.39 9.13 12.73
N PHE A 12 5.07 10.32 12.22
CA PHE A 12 5.84 10.95 11.15
C PHE A 12 6.34 12.33 11.55
N ASP A 13 7.63 12.58 11.31
CA ASP A 13 8.16 13.94 11.32
C ASP A 13 8.19 14.51 9.90
N ARG A 14 8.08 15.82 9.81
CA ARG A 14 8.10 16.62 8.57
C ARG A 14 9.27 16.26 7.65
N ASP A 15 10.46 16.11 8.23
CA ASP A 15 11.71 15.83 7.51
C ASP A 15 12.02 14.32 7.37
N TYR A 16 11.18 13.44 7.95
CA TYR A 16 11.48 12.02 8.15
C TYR A 16 11.05 11.08 7.02
N ILE A 17 10.41 11.56 5.96
CA ILE A 17 10.27 10.72 4.76
C ILE A 17 11.67 10.29 4.26
N TYR A 18 12.76 10.97 4.68
CA TYR A 18 14.13 10.74 4.21
C TYR A 18 15.26 10.73 5.28
N ALA A 19 14.99 10.82 6.60
CA ALA A 19 16.06 11.05 7.60
C ALA A 19 16.24 9.91 8.62
N GLU A 20 17.32 9.12 8.56
CA GLU A 20 17.56 7.93 9.40
C GLU A 20 17.55 8.14 10.93
N GLN A 21 17.63 9.38 11.42
CA GLN A 21 17.84 9.73 12.84
C GLN A 21 16.60 10.24 13.61
N SER A 22 15.39 10.14 13.06
CA SER A 22 14.18 10.58 13.79
C SER A 22 13.89 9.69 15.02
N PRO A 23 13.50 10.29 16.15
CA PRO A 23 13.02 9.54 17.32
C PRO A 23 11.73 8.75 17.04
N LYS A 24 10.94 9.12 16.01
CA LYS A 24 9.71 8.40 15.64
C LYS A 24 9.97 7.12 14.84
N ARG A 25 11.21 6.90 14.38
CA ARG A 25 11.61 5.64 13.75
C ARG A 25 11.33 4.45 14.65
N GLU A 26 11.70 4.56 15.93
CA GLU A 26 11.48 3.49 16.91
C GLU A 26 9.99 3.20 17.13
N LEU A 27 9.13 4.23 17.08
CA LEU A 27 7.67 4.06 17.15
C LEU A 27 7.12 3.28 15.95
N ILE A 28 7.62 3.56 14.74
CA ILE A 28 7.23 2.81 13.54
C ILE A 28 7.72 1.36 13.62
N LEU A 29 8.95 1.13 14.08
CA LEU A 29 9.50 -0.21 14.24
C LEU A 29 8.69 -1.02 15.27
N GLN A 30 8.38 -0.42 16.42
CA GLN A 30 7.49 -1.04 17.40
C GLN A 30 6.11 -1.33 16.81
N LYS A 31 5.56 -0.42 16.02
CA LYS A 31 4.26 -0.62 15.36
C LYS A 31 4.28 -1.79 14.36
N ILE A 32 5.39 -1.99 13.66
CA ILE A 32 5.60 -3.15 12.78
C ILE A 32 5.60 -4.43 13.63
N GLU A 33 6.39 -4.48 14.71
CA GLU A 33 6.45 -5.64 15.59
C GLU A 33 5.09 -5.99 16.20
N ASP A 34 4.36 -4.98 16.70
CA ASP A 34 3.02 -5.14 17.25
C ASP A 34 2.04 -5.67 16.20
N PHE A 35 2.09 -5.14 14.97
CA PHE A 35 1.24 -5.60 13.88
C PHE A 35 1.52 -7.07 13.55
N LEU A 36 2.80 -7.45 13.44
CA LEU A 36 3.23 -8.82 13.16
C LEU A 36 2.82 -9.79 14.27
N ALA A 37 2.96 -9.38 15.54
CA ALA A 37 2.56 -10.18 16.69
C ALA A 37 1.04 -10.40 16.74
N GLN A 38 0.25 -9.40 16.33
CA GLN A 38 -1.21 -9.48 16.25
C GLN A 38 -1.70 -10.26 15.02
N ASN A 39 -0.89 -10.33 13.96
CA ASN A 39 -1.24 -10.90 12.66
C ASN A 39 -0.19 -11.92 12.14
N PRO A 40 0.23 -12.92 12.95
CA PRO A 40 1.42 -13.73 12.66
C PRO A 40 1.29 -14.57 11.37
N ASP A 41 0.08 -15.04 11.07
CA ASP A 41 -0.20 -15.90 9.91
C ASP A 41 -1.02 -15.17 8.82
N PHE A 42 -1.02 -13.84 8.84
CA PHE A 42 -1.87 -13.09 7.92
C PHE A 42 -1.54 -13.35 6.44
N PRO A 43 -0.27 -13.23 5.98
CA PRO A 43 0.04 -13.44 4.58
C PRO A 43 -0.24 -14.88 4.12
N SER A 44 0.12 -15.87 4.94
CA SER A 44 -0.10 -17.28 4.63
C SER A 44 -1.60 -17.62 4.57
N THR A 45 -2.41 -17.12 5.50
CA THR A 45 -3.86 -17.32 5.52
C THR A 45 -4.53 -16.66 4.31
N PHE A 46 -4.15 -15.42 3.99
CA PHE A 46 -4.67 -14.73 2.81
C PHE A 46 -4.34 -15.49 1.52
N ILE A 47 -3.07 -15.86 1.31
CA ILE A 47 -2.61 -16.54 0.09
C ILE A 47 -3.28 -17.92 -0.04
N ALA A 48 -3.40 -18.68 1.05
CA ALA A 48 -4.06 -19.97 1.04
C ALA A 48 -5.55 -19.86 0.65
N CYS A 49 -6.28 -18.91 1.25
CA CYS A 49 -7.67 -18.66 0.89
C CYS A 49 -7.80 -18.16 -0.56
N PHE A 50 -6.91 -17.26 -0.98
CA PHE A 50 -6.93 -16.71 -2.34
C PHE A 50 -6.74 -17.80 -3.40
N HIS A 51 -5.75 -18.69 -3.26
CA HIS A 51 -5.54 -19.79 -4.21
C HIS A 51 -6.70 -20.80 -4.21
N GLN A 52 -7.39 -20.97 -3.09
CA GLN A 52 -8.57 -21.82 -3.03
C GLN A 52 -9.76 -21.23 -3.79
N GLN A 53 -10.03 -19.93 -3.63
CA GLN A 53 -11.20 -19.25 -4.22
C GLN A 53 -10.95 -18.79 -5.67
N TYR A 54 -9.70 -18.48 -6.01
CA TYR A 54 -9.30 -17.88 -7.29
C TYR A 54 -8.17 -18.69 -7.97
N PRO A 55 -8.39 -19.96 -8.33
CA PRO A 55 -7.33 -20.85 -8.84
C PRO A 55 -6.71 -20.41 -10.18
N ASN A 56 -7.40 -19.54 -10.94
CA ASN A 56 -6.91 -18.98 -12.21
C ASN A 56 -6.15 -17.66 -12.05
N TRP A 57 -5.89 -17.25 -10.80
CA TRP A 57 -5.14 -16.06 -10.45
C TRP A 57 -3.82 -16.45 -9.79
N LYS A 58 -2.78 -15.67 -10.06
CA LYS A 58 -1.47 -15.78 -9.44
C LYS A 58 -1.32 -14.72 -8.39
N THR A 59 -0.65 -15.06 -7.29
CA THR A 59 -0.18 -14.10 -6.30
C THR A 59 1.34 -13.94 -6.38
N SER A 60 1.85 -12.72 -6.21
CA SER A 60 3.26 -12.45 -5.99
C SER A 60 3.43 -11.55 -4.78
N ASP A 61 4.30 -11.94 -3.85
CA ASP A 61 4.63 -11.11 -2.69
C ASP A 61 5.50 -9.93 -3.14
N TRP A 62 4.90 -8.75 -3.17
CA TRP A 62 5.57 -7.49 -3.52
C TRP A 62 6.17 -6.80 -2.30
N SER A 63 5.99 -7.37 -1.11
CA SER A 63 6.59 -6.91 0.14
C SER A 63 8.09 -7.26 0.22
N GLN A 64 8.60 -8.10 -0.69
CA GLN A 64 9.97 -8.66 -0.65
C GLN A 64 11.06 -7.80 -1.29
N PHE A 65 10.80 -6.55 -1.69
CA PHE A 65 11.87 -5.64 -2.11
C PHE A 65 12.65 -5.09 -0.89
N TYR A 66 13.47 -5.98 -0.34
CA TYR A 66 14.61 -5.90 0.59
C TYR A 66 14.83 -4.68 1.51
N ALA A 67 14.72 -4.98 2.81
CA ALA A 67 15.82 -5.04 3.79
C ALA A 67 16.61 -3.77 4.18
N SER A 68 16.22 -2.58 3.76
CA SER A 68 16.71 -1.35 4.36
C SER A 68 15.54 -0.39 4.62
N ASP A 69 15.01 -0.50 5.84
CA ASP A 69 14.26 0.54 6.53
C ASP A 69 12.86 0.93 5.95
N LEU A 70 11.82 0.63 6.75
CA LEU A 70 10.51 1.29 6.75
C LEU A 70 9.45 0.80 5.72
N HIS A 71 9.37 -0.49 5.46
CA HIS A 71 8.17 -1.07 4.82
C HIS A 71 7.01 -1.06 5.82
N ARG A 72 6.10 -0.10 5.68
CA ARG A 72 4.95 0.11 6.57
C ARG A 72 3.69 -0.60 6.09
N CYS A 73 3.82 -1.55 5.15
CA CYS A 73 2.68 -2.30 4.64
C CYS A 73 3.05 -3.65 4.03
N PHE A 74 2.11 -4.58 4.09
CA PHE A 74 2.08 -5.76 3.24
C PHE A 74 1.53 -5.42 1.87
N ARG A 75 2.15 -5.98 0.82
CA ARG A 75 1.75 -5.79 -0.57
C ARG A 75 1.69 -7.13 -1.29
N ILE A 76 0.51 -7.44 -1.82
CA ILE A 76 0.31 -8.65 -2.60
C ILE A 76 -0.20 -8.24 -3.98
N LEU A 77 0.61 -8.50 -4.99
CA LEU A 77 0.16 -8.42 -6.38
C LEU A 77 -0.66 -9.67 -6.67
N VAL A 78 -1.82 -9.47 -7.27
CA VAL A 78 -2.61 -10.55 -7.87
C VAL A 78 -2.81 -10.28 -9.36
N GLU A 79 -2.62 -11.31 -10.17
CA GLU A 79 -2.69 -11.24 -11.62
C GLU A 79 -3.54 -12.38 -12.15
N ARG A 80 -4.43 -12.08 -13.10
CA ARG A 80 -5.22 -13.12 -13.75
C ARG A 80 -4.42 -13.75 -14.88
N GLU A 81 -4.39 -15.07 -14.96
CA GLU A 81 -3.75 -15.74 -16.08
C GLU A 81 -4.37 -15.30 -17.41
N GLN A 82 -3.52 -15.01 -18.40
CA GLN A 82 -3.93 -14.64 -19.77
C GLN A 82 -4.75 -13.34 -19.89
N SER A 83 -4.69 -12.47 -18.87
CA SER A 83 -5.31 -11.14 -18.87
C SER A 83 -4.30 -10.09 -18.42
N ASP A 84 -4.53 -8.83 -18.82
CA ASP A 84 -3.79 -7.67 -18.30
C ASP A 84 -4.37 -7.17 -16.95
N GLU A 85 -5.36 -7.88 -16.39
CA GLU A 85 -5.94 -7.58 -15.07
C GLU A 85 -4.94 -7.86 -13.94
N ARG A 86 -4.54 -6.78 -13.25
CA ARG A 86 -3.57 -6.81 -12.15
C ARG A 86 -4.00 -5.84 -11.06
N TYR A 87 -3.95 -6.31 -9.82
CA TYR A 87 -4.31 -5.54 -8.64
C TYR A 87 -3.28 -5.73 -7.55
N VAL A 88 -2.97 -4.68 -6.81
CA VAL A 88 -2.09 -4.74 -5.66
C VAL A 88 -2.92 -4.45 -4.41
N PHE A 89 -3.01 -5.46 -3.56
CA PHE A 89 -3.67 -5.40 -2.26
C PHE A 89 -2.67 -4.92 -1.23
N LEU A 90 -3.06 -3.89 -0.47
CA LEU A 90 -2.19 -3.19 0.47
C LEU A 90 -2.78 -3.22 1.86
N ILE A 91 -1.95 -3.55 2.85
CA ILE A 91 -2.35 -3.54 4.26
C ILE A 91 -1.29 -2.79 5.05
N SER A 92 -1.67 -1.65 5.62
CA SER A 92 -0.77 -0.84 6.43
C SER A 92 -0.63 -1.42 7.83
N ILE A 93 0.55 -1.24 8.45
CA ILE A 93 0.81 -1.55 9.85
C ILE A 93 -0.08 -0.74 10.82
N PHE A 94 -0.73 0.32 10.32
CA PHE A 94 -1.74 1.09 11.05
C PHE A 94 -3.15 0.49 10.95
N GLY A 95 -3.30 -0.66 10.32
CA GLY A 95 -4.57 -1.37 10.21
C GLY A 95 -5.52 -0.77 9.17
N PHE A 96 -4.99 -0.28 8.04
CA PHE A 96 -5.77 0.18 6.90
C PHE A 96 -5.56 -0.69 5.67
N PHE A 97 -6.60 -0.80 4.85
CA PHE A 97 -6.58 -1.53 3.60
C PHE A 97 -6.75 -0.58 2.41
N ALA A 98 -6.08 -0.91 1.30
CA ALA A 98 -6.29 -0.27 0.02
C ALA A 98 -6.02 -1.26 -1.12
N VAL A 99 -6.62 -1.00 -2.28
CA VAL A 99 -6.29 -1.70 -3.52
C VAL A 99 -5.98 -0.67 -4.58
N TYR A 100 -4.96 -0.92 -5.38
CA TYR A 100 -4.73 -0.14 -6.61
C TYR A 100 -4.45 -1.06 -7.78
N ARG A 101 -4.66 -0.52 -8.98
CA ARG A 101 -4.12 -1.05 -10.23
C ARG A 101 -3.18 -0.02 -10.84
N MET A 102 -2.28 -0.47 -11.70
CA MET A 102 -1.45 0.44 -12.49
C MET A 102 -2.01 0.50 -13.90
N SER A 103 -2.03 1.69 -14.50
CA SER A 103 -2.23 1.76 -15.95
C SER A 103 -1.02 1.12 -16.65
N LEU A 104 -1.30 0.32 -17.67
CA LEU A 104 -0.28 -0.37 -18.46
C LEU A 104 -0.37 0.12 -19.90
N THR A 105 0.73 0.70 -20.39
CA THR A 105 0.86 1.01 -21.81
C THR A 105 1.90 0.10 -22.41
N LYS A 106 1.48 -0.73 -23.38
CA LYS A 106 2.42 -1.56 -24.15
C LYS A 106 3.09 -0.69 -25.22
N ILE A 107 4.41 -0.56 -25.14
CA ILE A 107 5.23 0.17 -26.11
C ILE A 107 6.24 -0.81 -26.71
N GLY A 108 5.95 -1.30 -27.92
CA GLY A 108 6.70 -2.41 -28.54
C GLY A 108 6.53 -3.71 -27.74
N ASP A 109 7.64 -4.34 -27.37
CA ASP A 109 7.67 -5.59 -26.58
C ASP A 109 7.76 -5.36 -25.06
N ARG A 110 7.58 -4.12 -24.58
CA ARG A 110 7.69 -3.76 -23.17
C ARG A 110 6.40 -3.13 -22.65
N TYR A 111 6.10 -3.39 -21.38
CA TYR A 111 5.07 -2.67 -20.64
C TYR A 111 5.70 -1.49 -19.92
N VAL A 112 5.08 -0.32 -20.06
CA VAL A 112 5.37 0.88 -19.26
C VAL A 112 4.25 1.04 -18.24
N TYR A 113 4.63 1.09 -16.97
CA TYR A 113 3.71 1.35 -15.86
C TYR A 113 3.42 2.85 -15.79
N GLY A 114 2.14 3.21 -15.79
CA GLY A 114 1.67 4.58 -15.63
C GLY A 114 1.10 4.82 -14.23
N ASP A 115 0.07 5.66 -14.16
CA ASP A 115 -0.51 6.12 -12.91
C ASP A 115 -1.07 4.99 -12.02
N LEU A 116 -0.94 5.20 -10.71
CA LEU A 116 -1.60 4.40 -9.67
C LEU A 116 -3.06 4.80 -9.59
N ILE A 117 -3.96 3.84 -9.82
CA ILE A 117 -5.40 4.05 -9.75
C ILE A 117 -5.92 3.24 -8.57
N PHE A 118 -6.24 3.93 -7.46
CA PHE A 118 -6.89 3.30 -6.32
C PHE A 118 -8.31 2.88 -6.67
N ILE A 119 -8.70 1.72 -6.16
CA ILE A 119 -10.02 1.12 -6.32
C ILE A 119 -10.79 1.38 -5.04
N ASN A 120 -11.96 2.02 -5.13
CA ASN A 120 -12.87 2.17 -4.00
C ASN A 120 -13.66 0.89 -3.76
N ASN A 121 -14.11 0.69 -2.53
CA ASN A 121 -15.06 -0.37 -2.19
C ASN A 121 -16.33 -0.25 -3.06
N GLY A 122 -16.71 -1.35 -3.70
CA GLY A 122 -17.87 -1.43 -4.59
C GLY A 122 -17.60 -1.02 -6.05
N GLU A 123 -16.37 -0.61 -6.40
CA GLU A 123 -16.01 -0.29 -7.79
C GLU A 123 -15.55 -1.50 -8.60
N ASN A 124 -15.12 -2.57 -7.94
CA ASN A 124 -14.60 -3.75 -8.61
C ASN A 124 -14.99 -5.03 -7.88
N GLU A 125 -15.95 -5.73 -8.46
CA GLU A 125 -16.52 -6.97 -7.89
C GLU A 125 -15.45 -8.02 -7.52
N PHE A 126 -14.39 -8.14 -8.31
CA PHE A 126 -13.30 -9.07 -7.97
C PHE A 126 -12.55 -8.63 -6.71
N CYS A 127 -12.15 -7.36 -6.61
CA CYS A 127 -11.48 -6.83 -5.43
C CYS A 127 -12.38 -6.90 -4.19
N ASP A 128 -13.66 -6.58 -4.35
CA ASP A 128 -14.67 -6.64 -3.29
C ASP A 128 -14.82 -8.08 -2.78
N ASN A 129 -14.95 -9.05 -3.69
CA ASN A 129 -15.05 -10.47 -3.32
C ASN A 129 -13.77 -10.97 -2.64
N VAL A 130 -12.58 -10.60 -3.12
CA VAL A 130 -11.31 -10.99 -2.47
C VAL A 130 -11.23 -10.41 -1.06
N TYR A 131 -11.57 -9.12 -0.89
CA TYR A 131 -11.64 -8.50 0.43
C TYR A 131 -12.66 -9.23 1.31
N GLU A 132 -13.82 -9.61 0.74
CA GLU A 132 -14.88 -10.25 1.49
C GLU A 132 -14.56 -11.68 1.94
N THR A 133 -13.91 -12.47 1.07
CA THR A 133 -13.71 -13.90 1.29
C THR A 133 -12.34 -14.25 1.84
N CYS A 134 -11.29 -13.52 1.45
CA CYS A 134 -9.91 -13.94 1.66
C CYS A 134 -9.17 -13.16 2.74
N MET A 135 -9.66 -11.98 3.16
CA MET A 135 -9.00 -11.21 4.21
C MET A 135 -9.21 -11.83 5.60
N PRO A 136 -8.15 -12.31 6.28
CA PRO A 136 -8.26 -12.88 7.63
C PRO A 136 -8.81 -11.89 8.65
N GLN A 137 -8.47 -10.61 8.50
CA GLN A 137 -8.98 -9.50 9.31
C GLN A 137 -9.47 -8.37 8.40
N LYS A 138 -10.62 -7.80 8.76
CA LYS A 138 -11.26 -6.68 8.04
C LYS A 138 -10.68 -5.36 8.52
N PHE A 139 -9.66 -4.90 7.81
CA PHE A 139 -9.16 -3.54 7.96
C PHE A 139 -10.02 -2.54 7.18
N PRO A 140 -10.30 -1.34 7.70
CA PRO A 140 -11.02 -0.32 6.96
C PRO A 140 -10.39 -0.05 5.59
N TRP A 141 -11.19 -0.20 4.53
CA TRP A 141 -10.78 0.12 3.16
C TRP A 141 -10.84 1.64 2.97
N LEU A 142 -9.69 2.26 2.78
CA LEU A 142 -9.59 3.69 2.50
C LEU A 142 -9.97 4.00 1.06
N ASP A 143 -10.84 4.99 0.88
CA ASP A 143 -11.23 5.47 -0.45
C ASP A 143 -10.10 6.28 -1.11
N SER A 144 -10.16 6.39 -2.44
CA SER A 144 -9.19 7.08 -3.27
C SER A 144 -9.08 8.57 -2.92
N GLN A 145 -10.15 9.23 -2.49
CA GLN A 145 -10.09 10.64 -2.11
C GLN A 145 -9.27 10.81 -0.83
N THR A 146 -9.52 9.96 0.17
CA THR A 146 -8.73 9.89 1.39
C THR A 146 -7.27 9.57 1.07
N LEU A 147 -7.01 8.52 0.28
CA LEU A 147 -5.64 8.11 -0.08
C LEU A 147 -4.84 9.19 -0.82
N ASN A 148 -5.52 9.97 -1.67
CA ASN A 148 -4.92 11.06 -2.45
C ASN A 148 -4.91 12.41 -1.72
N THR A 149 -5.45 12.50 -0.50
CA THR A 149 -5.41 13.76 0.27
C THR A 149 -3.97 14.14 0.57
N VAL A 150 -3.60 15.35 0.17
CA VAL A 150 -2.29 15.94 0.42
C VAL A 150 -2.22 16.40 1.87
N ILE A 151 -1.25 15.86 2.60
CA ILE A 151 -0.96 16.19 4.00
C ILE A 151 0.04 17.33 4.06
N GLU A 152 1.01 17.29 3.15
CA GLU A 152 2.06 18.29 3.05
C GLU A 152 2.56 18.43 1.62
N GLU A 153 2.94 19.66 1.27
CA GLU A 153 3.64 19.98 0.03
C GLU A 153 5.04 20.52 0.38
N LEU A 154 6.07 19.76 0.01
CA LEU A 154 7.46 20.16 0.18
C LEU A 154 7.96 20.81 -1.11
N SER A 155 8.36 22.08 -1.06
CA SER A 155 9.08 22.69 -2.18
C SER A 155 10.48 22.06 -2.27
N ALA A 156 10.82 21.46 -3.41
CA ALA A 156 12.21 21.13 -3.64
C ALA A 156 13.04 22.42 -3.73
N ARG A 157 14.37 22.35 -3.60
CA ARG A 157 15.27 23.50 -3.85
C ARG A 157 15.09 24.12 -5.26
N ASN A 158 14.34 23.46 -6.14
CA ASN A 158 13.86 23.96 -7.42
C ASN A 158 12.40 24.45 -7.29
N PRO A 159 12.09 25.74 -7.56
CA PRO A 159 10.74 26.29 -7.45
C PRO A 159 9.72 25.71 -8.45
N TYR A 160 10.16 24.90 -9.42
CA TYR A 160 9.30 24.22 -10.39
C TYR A 160 8.99 22.77 -10.03
N HIS A 161 9.48 22.25 -8.89
CA HIS A 161 9.20 20.89 -8.43
C HIS A 161 8.75 20.91 -6.97
N SER A 162 7.50 20.52 -6.74
CA SER A 162 6.99 20.22 -5.40
C SER A 162 6.81 18.72 -5.22
N ILE A 163 7.10 18.24 -4.01
CA ILE A 163 6.88 16.86 -3.59
C ILE A 163 5.61 16.87 -2.75
N LEU A 164 4.53 16.31 -3.31
CA LEU A 164 3.26 16.13 -2.60
C LEU A 164 3.31 14.86 -1.76
N ILE A 165 3.07 15.00 -0.46
CA ILE A 165 2.96 13.90 0.49
C ILE A 165 1.49 13.62 0.73
N THR A 166 1.05 12.41 0.38
CA THR A 166 -0.35 11.97 0.56
C THR A 166 -0.46 10.87 1.61
N TYR A 167 -1.67 10.60 2.10
CA TYR A 167 -1.91 9.46 3.01
C TYR A 167 -1.44 8.14 2.41
N ALA A 168 -1.64 7.92 1.12
CA ALA A 168 -1.13 6.74 0.44
C ALA A 168 0.39 6.58 0.63
N LYS A 169 1.17 7.64 0.41
CA LYS A 169 2.64 7.62 0.53
C LYS A 169 3.09 7.34 1.96
N LEU A 170 2.41 7.89 2.96
CA LEU A 170 2.75 7.65 4.37
C LEU A 170 2.40 6.22 4.80
N LEU A 171 1.17 5.79 4.56
CA LEU A 171 0.62 4.54 5.07
C LEU A 171 1.18 3.30 4.36
N PHE A 172 1.43 3.41 3.06
CA PHE A 172 1.78 2.26 2.23
C PHE A 172 3.14 2.37 1.56
N THR A 173 4.00 3.30 2.02
CA THR A 173 5.40 3.46 1.56
C THR A 173 5.53 3.47 0.02
N PHE A 174 4.67 4.21 -0.69
CA PHE A 174 4.88 4.49 -2.13
C PHE A 174 6.07 5.46 -2.28
N HIS A 175 7.26 4.94 -2.05
CA HIS A 175 8.52 5.58 -2.38
C HIS A 175 8.98 4.85 -3.63
N TYR A 176 9.51 5.57 -4.61
CA TYR A 176 9.87 5.07 -5.95
C TYR A 176 8.69 5.00 -6.96
N ASN A 177 8.20 6.18 -7.35
CA ASN A 177 7.99 6.49 -8.76
C ASN A 177 8.80 7.77 -9.04
N ILE A 178 10.12 7.63 -9.11
CA ILE A 178 11.04 8.60 -9.70
C ILE A 178 11.85 7.84 -10.74
#